data_AF-A0A4R6ABY4-F1
#
_entry.id   AF-A0A4R6ABY4-F1
#
_cell.length_a   1.000
_cell.length_b   1.000
_cell.length_c   1.000
_cell.angle_alpha   90.00
_cell.angle_beta   90.00
_cell.angle_gamma   90.00
#
_symmetry.space_group_name_H-M   'P 1'
#
loop_
_entity.id
_entity.type
_entity.pdbx_description
1 polymer ?
#
loop_
_entity_poly.entity_id
_entity_poly.type
_entity_poly.pdbx_seq_one_letter_code
_entity_poly.pdbx_strand_id
1 'polypeptide(L)'
;MSDFAAPPPPWPRPPACLPHGALDRPPNGARVAVAGLVLLRQRPGTAKGVVFLTLEDETGVCNVIVWRKLYERFRRAVIAGRCLRVTGRLQREAGVTHVIAEEIEDISWMLDDLLRVEATGRHESDTAG
;
A
#
# COMPACT_ATOMS: atom_id res chain seq x y z
N MET A 1 35.20 20.44 0.21
CA MET A 1 34.29 19.31 -0.12
C MET A 1 33.05 19.44 0.74
N SER A 2 32.10 20.26 0.30
CA SER A 2 30.87 20.53 1.07
C SER A 2 29.80 19.55 0.61
N ASP A 3 29.47 18.63 1.49
CA ASP A 3 28.42 17.63 1.32
C ASP A 3 27.06 18.33 1.51
N PHE A 4 26.59 19.03 0.46
CA PHE A 4 25.21 19.50 0.41
C PHE A 4 24.36 18.31 -0.01
N ALA A 5 23.89 17.54 0.97
CA ALA A 5 22.81 16.59 0.75
C ALA A 5 21.70 17.30 -0.02
N ALA A 6 21.33 16.77 -1.18
CA ALA A 6 20.27 17.32 -2.02
C ALA A 6 19.02 17.60 -1.17
N PRO A 7 18.27 18.69 -1.43
CA PRO A 7 17.06 19.00 -0.68
C PRO A 7 16.16 17.76 -0.65
N PRO A 8 15.47 17.51 0.48
CA PRO A 8 14.61 16.34 0.60
C PRO A 8 13.62 16.36 -0.57
N PRO A 9 13.36 15.19 -1.18
CA PRO A 9 12.44 15.14 -2.30
C PRO A 9 11.07 15.68 -1.89
N PRO A 10 10.29 16.26 -2.81
CA PRO A 10 8.98 16.81 -2.51
C PRO A 10 7.90 15.75 -2.23
N TRP A 11 8.31 14.51 -1.89
CA TRP A 11 7.42 13.39 -1.61
C TRP A 11 8.01 12.44 -0.53
N PRO A 12 7.15 11.75 0.25
CA PRO A 12 7.59 10.75 1.24
C PRO A 12 8.44 9.62 0.65
N ARG A 13 9.46 9.17 1.38
CA ARG A 13 10.27 7.99 1.04
C ARG A 13 9.95 6.83 1.98
N PRO A 14 10.12 5.56 1.53
CA PRO A 14 10.03 4.41 2.42
C PRO A 14 10.86 4.61 3.69
N PRO A 15 10.34 4.27 4.89
CA PRO A 15 9.09 3.54 5.12
C PRO A 15 7.81 4.40 5.14
N ALA A 16 7.91 5.72 4.96
CA ALA A 16 6.75 6.60 4.91
C ALA A 16 5.97 6.42 3.60
N CYS A 17 4.64 6.30 3.70
CA CYS A 17 3.79 6.07 2.56
C CYS A 17 3.50 7.38 1.80
N LEU A 18 3.59 7.28 0.48
CA LEU A 18 3.11 8.27 -0.48
C LEU A 18 1.60 8.10 -0.65
N PRO A 19 0.78 9.14 -0.48
CA PRO A 19 -0.64 9.09 -0.82
C PRO A 19 -0.86 8.73 -2.29
N HIS A 20 -1.86 7.91 -2.60
CA HIS A 20 -2.10 7.43 -3.96
C HIS A 20 -2.33 8.58 -4.96
N GLY A 21 -3.01 9.65 -4.55
CA GLY A 21 -3.23 10.86 -5.35
C GLY A 21 -1.97 11.67 -5.67
N ALA A 22 -0.81 11.29 -5.10
CA ALA A 22 0.48 11.92 -5.35
C ALA A 22 1.47 11.01 -6.09
N LEU A 23 1.01 9.87 -6.64
CA LEU A 23 1.84 8.93 -7.40
C LEU A 23 2.44 9.53 -8.68
N ASP A 24 1.93 10.66 -9.15
CA ASP A 24 2.43 11.41 -10.31
C ASP A 24 3.72 12.19 -10.01
N ARG A 25 3.99 12.54 -8.73
CA ARG A 25 5.12 13.40 -8.33
C ARG A 25 6.50 12.74 -8.47
N PRO A 26 6.73 11.51 -7.96
CA PRO A 26 8.06 10.92 -8.03
C PRO A 26 8.39 10.48 -9.46
N PRO A 27 9.65 10.56 -9.91
CA PRO A 27 10.02 10.14 -11.27
C PRO A 27 9.79 8.64 -11.49
N ASN A 28 9.71 8.22 -12.75
CA ASN A 28 9.62 6.81 -13.10
C ASN A 28 10.84 6.04 -12.52
N GLY A 29 10.61 4.84 -11.99
CA GLY A 29 11.64 4.04 -11.32
C GLY A 29 11.94 4.46 -9.86
N ALA A 30 11.35 5.55 -9.37
CA ALA A 30 11.49 5.95 -7.97
C ALA A 30 10.94 4.88 -7.04
N ARG A 31 11.69 4.62 -5.95
CA ARG A 31 11.27 3.70 -4.91
C ARG A 31 10.36 4.42 -3.92
N VAL A 32 9.16 3.90 -3.72
CA VAL A 32 8.09 4.48 -2.88
C VAL A 32 7.50 3.40 -1.98
N ALA A 33 6.86 3.83 -0.89
CA ALA A 33 5.95 3.00 -0.13
C ALA A 33 4.54 3.56 -0.31
N VAL A 34 3.54 2.69 -0.41
CA VAL A 34 2.12 3.05 -0.43
C VAL A 34 1.40 2.18 0.59
N ALA A 35 0.29 2.65 1.14
CA ALA A 35 -0.56 1.83 1.99
C ALA A 35 -2.02 2.07 1.62
N GLY A 36 -2.81 1.00 1.66
CA GLY A 36 -4.23 1.11 1.35
C GLY A 36 -5.00 -0.17 1.53
N LEU A 37 -6.33 -0.04 1.49
CA LEU A 37 -7.28 -1.14 1.47
C LEU A 37 -7.18 -1.91 0.17
N VAL A 38 -7.20 -3.24 0.24
CA VAL A 38 -7.15 -4.06 -0.97
C VAL A 38 -8.54 -4.16 -1.58
N LEU A 39 -8.74 -3.50 -2.71
CA LEU A 39 -10.00 -3.56 -3.47
C LEU A 39 -10.10 -4.81 -4.34
N LEU A 40 -9.03 -5.15 -5.05
CA LEU A 40 -9.06 -6.19 -6.08
C LEU A 40 -7.76 -7.00 -6.09
N ARG A 41 -7.92 -8.28 -6.45
CA ARG A 41 -6.83 -9.22 -6.73
C ARG A 41 -7.11 -9.91 -8.05
N GLN A 42 -6.17 -9.81 -8.99
CA GLN A 42 -6.26 -10.53 -10.25
C GLN A 42 -5.02 -11.38 -10.47
N ARG A 43 -5.24 -12.62 -10.87
CA ARG A 43 -4.17 -13.53 -11.30
C ARG A 43 -4.56 -14.14 -12.65
N PRO A 44 -4.35 -13.42 -13.76
CA PRO A 44 -4.70 -13.92 -15.08
C PRO A 44 -3.95 -15.23 -15.37
N GLY A 45 -4.65 -16.24 -15.89
CA GLY A 45 -4.05 -17.55 -16.18
C GLY A 45 -2.87 -17.50 -17.16
N THR A 46 -2.82 -16.46 -18.00
CA THR A 46 -1.80 -16.23 -19.02
C THR A 46 -0.59 -15.43 -18.52
N ALA A 47 -0.66 -14.80 -17.35
CA ALA A 47 0.33 -13.80 -16.89
C ALA A 47 1.55 -14.41 -16.16
N LYS A 48 1.99 -15.62 -16.51
CA LYS A 48 3.21 -16.28 -15.96
C LYS A 48 3.36 -16.23 -14.43
N GLY A 49 2.24 -16.23 -13.69
CA GLY A 49 2.23 -16.20 -12.22
C GLY A 49 2.33 -14.80 -11.60
N VAL A 50 2.13 -13.73 -12.36
CA VAL A 50 1.94 -12.36 -11.84
C VAL A 50 0.60 -12.23 -11.14
N VAL A 51 0.59 -11.47 -10.05
CA VAL A 51 -0.63 -11.02 -9.37
C VAL A 51 -0.71 -9.51 -9.48
N PHE A 52 -1.89 -9.00 -9.80
CA PHE A 52 -2.22 -7.58 -9.76
C PHE A 52 -3.06 -7.30 -8.53
N LEU A 53 -2.70 -6.28 -7.76
CA LEU A 53 -3.49 -5.75 -6.67
C LEU A 53 -3.93 -4.32 -7.00
N THR A 54 -5.13 -3.95 -6.58
CA THR A 54 -5.54 -2.55 -6.53
C THR A 54 -5.72 -2.18 -5.07
N LEU A 55 -4.94 -1.19 -4.62
CA LEU A 55 -5.04 -0.59 -3.30
C LEU A 55 -5.79 0.73 -3.38
N GLU A 56 -6.52 1.09 -2.35
CA GLU A 56 -7.24 2.36 -2.25
C GLU A 56 -6.96 3.05 -0.91
N ASP A 57 -6.82 4.36 -0.99
CA ASP A 57 -6.79 5.30 0.13
C ASP A 57 -7.76 6.45 -0.23
N GLU A 58 -8.00 7.37 0.69
CA GLU A 58 -8.93 8.48 0.51
C GLU A 58 -8.56 9.43 -0.64
N THR A 59 -7.33 9.34 -1.15
CA THR A 59 -6.80 10.19 -2.21
C THR A 59 -6.82 9.51 -3.59
N GLY A 60 -7.07 8.20 -3.66
CA GLY A 60 -7.24 7.48 -4.91
C GLY A 60 -6.79 6.01 -4.86
N VAL A 61 -6.51 5.46 -6.04
CA VAL A 61 -6.14 4.05 -6.22
C VAL A 61 -4.69 3.87 -6.68
N CYS A 62 -4.05 2.81 -6.20
CA CYS A 62 -2.72 2.37 -6.61
C CYS A 62 -2.77 0.95 -7.18
N ASN A 63 -2.33 0.79 -8.42
CA ASN A 63 -2.15 -0.52 -9.04
C ASN A 63 -0.78 -1.08 -8.68
N VAL A 64 -0.74 -2.28 -8.13
CA VAL A 64 0.49 -2.96 -7.71
C VAL A 64 0.69 -4.22 -8.53
N ILE A 65 1.89 -4.41 -9.05
CA ILE A 65 2.30 -5.63 -9.75
C ILE A 65 3.18 -6.45 -8.81
N VAL A 66 2.76 -7.68 -8.54
CA VAL A 66 3.49 -8.64 -7.71
C VAL A 66 3.96 -9.80 -8.59
N TRP A 67 5.26 -9.85 -8.86
CA TRP A 67 5.86 -10.94 -9.63
C TRP A 67 5.85 -12.24 -8.83
N ARG A 68 5.83 -13.37 -9.55
CA ARG A 68 5.74 -14.72 -8.98
C ARG A 68 6.64 -14.97 -7.78
N LYS A 69 7.94 -14.66 -7.89
CA LYS A 69 8.92 -14.87 -6.80
C LYS A 69 8.55 -14.08 -5.53
N LEU A 70 8.03 -12.87 -5.69
CA LEU A 70 7.61 -12.05 -4.57
C LEU A 70 6.28 -12.52 -3.99
N TYR A 71 5.33 -12.90 -4.84
CA TYR A 71 4.09 -13.54 -4.41
C TYR A 71 4.35 -14.79 -3.59
N GLU A 72 5.25 -15.67 -4.02
CA GLU A 72 5.62 -16.88 -3.27
C GLU A 72 6.16 -16.54 -1.89
N ARG A 73 7.00 -15.50 -1.77
CA ARG A 73 7.56 -15.02 -0.49
C ARG A 73 6.50 -14.40 0.42
N PHE A 74 5.58 -13.59 -0.12
CA PHE A 74 4.59 -12.82 0.64
C PHE A 74 3.17 -13.37 0.47
N ARG A 75 3.04 -14.68 0.21
CA ARG A 75 1.78 -15.34 -0.21
C ARG A 75 0.61 -15.03 0.71
N ARG A 76 0.82 -15.10 2.03
CA ARG A 76 -0.23 -14.86 3.03
C ARG A 76 -0.78 -13.43 2.92
N ALA A 77 0.10 -12.43 2.91
CA ALA A 77 -0.28 -11.03 2.79
C ALA A 77 -1.03 -10.76 1.47
N VAL A 78 -0.50 -11.27 0.36
CA VAL A 78 -1.10 -11.07 -0.97
C VAL A 78 -2.48 -11.72 -1.08
N ILE A 79 -2.70 -12.90 -0.51
CA ILE A 79 -4.00 -13.59 -0.59
C ILE A 79 -5.03 -13.02 0.39
N ALA A 80 -4.64 -12.77 1.64
CA ALA A 80 -5.59 -12.55 2.73
C ALA A 80 -5.59 -11.12 3.32
N GLY A 81 -4.56 -10.32 3.09
CA GLY A 81 -4.43 -9.00 3.74
C GLY A 81 -5.54 -8.04 3.30
N ARG A 82 -6.27 -7.44 4.24
CA ARG A 82 -7.32 -6.46 3.95
C ARG A 82 -6.76 -5.06 3.74
N CYS A 83 -5.66 -4.73 4.45
CA CYS A 83 -4.91 -3.50 4.28
C CYS A 83 -3.42 -3.85 4.14
N LEU A 84 -2.76 -3.31 3.13
CA LEU A 84 -1.37 -3.63 2.83
C LEU A 84 -0.53 -2.36 2.79
N ARG A 85 0.69 -2.44 3.31
CA ARG A 85 1.77 -1.53 2.94
C ARG A 85 2.64 -2.21 1.90
N VAL A 86 2.88 -1.54 0.78
CA VAL A 86 3.71 -2.06 -0.31
C VAL A 86 4.84 -1.08 -0.55
N THR A 87 6.08 -1.57 -0.42
CA THR A 87 7.26 -0.85 -0.90
C THR A 87 7.65 -1.40 -2.27
N GLY A 88 7.89 -0.51 -3.23
CA GLY A 88 8.19 -0.89 -4.60
C GLY A 88 8.68 0.26 -5.46
N ARG A 89 8.77 0.03 -6.77
CA ARG A 89 9.20 1.04 -7.74
C ARG A 89 8.07 1.47 -8.64
N LEU A 90 7.97 2.76 -8.92
CA LEU A 90 7.02 3.25 -9.89
C LEU A 90 7.40 2.81 -11.30
N GLN A 91 6.42 2.32 -12.04
CA GLN A 91 6.48 2.07 -13.48
C GLN A 91 5.33 2.79 -14.15
N ARG A 92 5.65 3.69 -15.08
CA ARG A 92 4.68 4.37 -15.93
C ARG A 92 4.73 3.79 -17.33
N GLU A 93 3.59 3.29 -17.79
CA GLU A 93 3.46 2.69 -19.12
C GLU A 93 2.07 2.94 -19.66
N ALA A 94 1.97 3.38 -20.92
CA ALA A 94 0.70 3.67 -21.60
C ALA A 94 -0.29 4.55 -20.79
N GLY A 95 0.23 5.52 -20.04
CA GLY A 95 -0.58 6.45 -19.24
C GLY A 95 -1.03 5.89 -17.88
N VAL A 96 -0.66 4.66 -17.52
CA VAL A 96 -1.00 4.04 -16.23
C VAL A 96 0.24 3.96 -15.34
N THR A 97 0.09 4.34 -14.08
CA THR A 97 1.13 4.21 -13.06
C THR A 97 0.92 2.94 -12.24
N HIS A 98 1.95 2.12 -12.13
CA HIS A 98 1.99 0.92 -11.31
C HIS A 98 3.11 1.02 -10.28
N VAL A 99 2.94 0.37 -9.13
CA VAL A 99 4.02 0.06 -8.20
C VAL A 99 4.44 -1.39 -8.41
N ILE A 100 5.66 -1.60 -8.89
CA ILE A 100 6.28 -2.92 -8.95
C ILE A 100 6.75 -3.27 -7.54
N ALA A 101 6.08 -4.22 -6.90
CA ALA A 101 6.34 -4.55 -5.50
C ALA A 101 7.75 -5.13 -5.31
N GLU A 102 8.36 -4.79 -4.18
CA GLU A 102 9.63 -5.34 -3.69
C GLU A 102 9.48 -5.90 -2.26
N GLU A 103 8.56 -5.33 -1.47
CA GLU A 103 8.23 -5.74 -0.11
C GLU A 103 6.74 -5.49 0.15
N ILE A 104 6.10 -6.42 0.85
CA ILE A 104 4.66 -6.38 1.13
C ILE A 104 4.45 -6.72 2.60
N GLU A 105 3.74 -5.85 3.30
CA GLU A 105 3.42 -6.00 4.72
C GLU A 105 1.90 -6.02 4.88
N ASP A 106 1.42 -7.02 5.62
CA ASP A 106 0.02 -7.10 6.02
C ASP A 106 -0.19 -6.24 7.27
N ILE A 107 -0.80 -5.08 7.08
CA ILE A 107 -1.12 -4.11 8.13
C ILE A 107 -2.61 -4.15 8.51
N SER A 108 -3.31 -5.25 8.20
CA SER A 108 -4.74 -5.40 8.50
C SER A 108 -5.08 -5.28 9.98
N TRP A 109 -4.11 -5.50 10.87
CA TRP A 109 -4.27 -5.30 12.31
C TRP A 109 -4.66 -3.85 12.65
N MET A 110 -4.25 -2.86 11.85
CA MET A 110 -4.63 -1.46 12.03
C MET A 110 -6.14 -1.24 11.86
N LEU A 111 -6.79 -2.07 11.04
CA LEU A 111 -8.24 -2.05 10.88
C LEU A 111 -8.95 -2.64 12.10
N ASP A 112 -8.35 -3.64 12.74
CA ASP A 112 -8.91 -4.25 13.93
C ASP A 112 -8.87 -3.27 15.12
N ASP A 113 -7.89 -2.36 15.16
CA ASP A 113 -7.82 -1.29 16.15
C ASP A 113 -8.96 -0.26 16.03
N LEU A 114 -9.47 -0.01 14.82
CA LEU A 114 -10.63 0.87 14.63
C LEU A 114 -11.89 0.34 15.32
N LEU A 115 -12.04 -0.99 15.36
CA LEU A 115 -13.16 -1.65 16.03
C LEU A 115 -13.04 -1.63 17.56
N ARG A 116 -11.83 -1.44 18.10
CA ARG A 116 -11.60 -1.37 19.55
C ARG A 116 -12.04 -0.04 20.15
N VAL A 117 -12.04 1.04 19.38
CA VAL A 117 -12.41 2.37 19.85
C VAL A 117 -13.90 2.45 20.21
N GLU A 118 -14.78 1.73 19.49
CA GLU A 118 -16.22 1.72 19.77
C GLU A 118 -16.62 0.92 21.01
N ALA A 119 -15.81 -0.05 21.43
CA ALA A 119 -16.10 -0.88 22.61
C ALA A 119 -15.91 -0.11 23.93
N THR A 120 -15.10 0.94 23.93
CA THR A 120 -14.84 1.77 25.12
C THR A 120 -15.88 2.87 25.34
N GLY A 121 -16.75 3.16 24.36
CA GLY A 121 -17.73 4.25 24.40
C GLY A 121 -19.17 3.87 24.81
N ARG A 122 -19.47 2.60 25.12
CA ARG A 122 -20.85 2.13 25.42
C ARG A 122 -21.13 1.78 26.89
N HIS A 123 -20.29 2.22 27.84
CA HIS A 123 -20.41 1.81 29.24
C HIS A 123 -20.65 2.94 30.27
N GLU A 124 -21.27 4.07 29.90
CA GLU A 124 -21.62 5.13 30.88
C GLU A 124 -23.06 5.66 30.79
N SER A 125 -24.04 4.81 30.49
CA SER A 125 -25.46 5.23 30.56
C SER A 125 -26.44 4.18 31.06
N ASP A 126 -26.03 3.36 32.04
CA ASP A 126 -26.93 2.42 32.74
C ASP A 126 -26.63 2.41 34.25
N THR A 127 -26.75 3.54 34.94
CA THR A 127 -26.93 3.58 36.43
C THR A 127 -27.67 4.84 36.92
N ALA A 128 -28.69 5.33 36.20
CA ALA A 128 -29.59 6.34 36.76
C ALA A 128 -31.04 5.98 36.45
N GLY A 129 -31.64 5.25 37.40
CA GLY A 129 -33.05 4.88 37.45
C GLY A 129 -33.37 4.23 38.78
#